data_AF-A0A6L8I2Z3-F1
#
_entry.id   AF-A0A6L8I2Z3-F1
#
_cell.length_a   1.000
_cell.length_b   1.000
_cell.length_c   1.000
_cell.angle_alpha   90.00
_cell.angle_beta   90.00
_cell.angle_gamma   90.00
#
_symmetry.space_group_name_H-M   'P 1'
#
loop_
_entity.id
_entity.type
_entity.pdbx_description
1 polymer ?
#
loop_
_entity_poly.entity_id
_entity_poly.type
_entity_poly.pdbx_seq_one_letter_code
_entity_poly.pdbx_strand_id
1 'polypeptide(L)'
;MGDKTALVIFTPSGKRGHIPVGTPVLAAARQLGVDLDSVCGGRGICSKCQVTPGFGRFPKHGVTVARGALSEWNAVEARYDEKRGLKEGRRLGCQARIQGDVVIDVPPGSQVHRQVVRKAATRRQITMDPATQLRYVEVREPDMHEPKGDLQRLCEALRRDWDISRPEASPAFLASLQPALRDGGWKVTVAVWRDHRGGAPVLLDIWPG
;
A
#
# COMPACT_ATOMS: atom_id res chain seq x y z
N MET A 1 -14.23 24.52 -29.71
CA MET A 1 -14.64 23.14 -30.06
C MET A 1 -15.53 22.69 -28.91
N GLY A 2 -16.85 22.66 -29.10
CA GLY A 2 -17.78 22.48 -27.98
C GLY A 2 -17.53 21.14 -27.29
N ASP A 3 -17.21 21.16 -26.00
CA ASP A 3 -17.01 19.94 -25.21
C ASP A 3 -18.31 19.14 -25.24
N LYS A 4 -18.31 18.06 -26.04
CA LYS A 4 -19.44 17.14 -26.11
C LYS A 4 -19.57 16.50 -24.73
N THR A 5 -20.68 16.76 -24.06
CA THR A 5 -21.01 16.16 -22.77
C THR A 5 -21.99 15.01 -22.96
N ALA A 6 -21.97 14.07 -22.02
CA ALA A 6 -22.86 12.92 -21.95
C ALA A 6 -23.54 12.88 -20.57
N LEU A 7 -24.80 12.49 -20.54
CA LEU A 7 -25.54 12.27 -19.31
C LEU A 7 -25.13 10.94 -18.67
N VAL A 8 -24.52 11.02 -17.49
CA VAL A 8 -24.08 9.85 -16.72
C VAL A 8 -24.95 9.70 -15.49
N ILE A 9 -25.44 8.49 -15.25
CA ILE A 9 -26.32 8.17 -14.11
C ILE A 9 -25.74 6.97 -13.36
N PHE A 10 -25.54 7.11 -12.06
CA PHE A 10 -25.00 6.05 -11.20
C PHE A 10 -26.06 5.40 -10.32
N THR A 11 -26.28 4.09 -10.48
CA THR A 11 -27.12 3.27 -9.58
C THR A 11 -26.25 2.50 -8.58
N PRO A 12 -26.72 2.25 -7.34
CA PRO A 12 -28.01 2.63 -6.75
C PRO A 12 -28.07 4.08 -6.22
N SER A 13 -26.97 4.84 -6.26
CA SER A 13 -26.88 6.16 -5.62
C SER A 13 -27.85 7.22 -6.17
N GLY A 14 -28.36 7.03 -7.39
CA GLY A 14 -29.25 7.96 -8.10
C GLY A 14 -28.58 9.24 -8.58
N LYS A 15 -27.27 9.41 -8.35
CA LYS A 15 -26.54 10.62 -8.73
C LYS A 15 -26.36 10.68 -10.24
N ARG A 16 -26.54 11.86 -10.81
CA ARG A 16 -26.49 12.10 -12.25
C ARG A 16 -25.87 13.44 -12.58
N GLY A 17 -25.26 13.54 -13.75
CA GLY A 17 -24.75 14.81 -14.27
C GLY A 17 -24.19 14.69 -15.68
N HIS A 18 -23.93 15.84 -16.29
CA HIS A 18 -23.32 15.92 -17.62
C HIS A 18 -21.80 15.94 -17.48
N ILE A 19 -21.14 14.97 -18.12
CA ILE A 19 -19.70 14.76 -18.02
C ILE A 19 -19.09 14.88 -19.42
N PRO A 20 -17.94 15.55 -19.59
CA PRO A 20 -17.25 15.58 -20.87
C PRO A 20 -16.92 14.18 -21.39
N VAL A 21 -17.20 13.94 -22.67
CA VAL A 21 -16.80 12.71 -23.37
C VAL A 21 -15.29 12.52 -23.27
N GLY A 22 -14.87 11.27 -23.08
CA GLY A 22 -13.48 10.87 -22.82
C GLY A 22 -13.11 10.79 -21.34
N THR A 23 -13.94 11.32 -20.43
CA THR A 23 -13.69 11.25 -18.99
C THR A 23 -13.78 9.81 -18.47
N PRO A 24 -12.80 9.32 -17.68
CA PRO A 24 -12.89 8.02 -17.03
C PRO A 24 -14.08 7.94 -16.07
N VAL A 25 -14.75 6.79 -16.00
CA VAL A 25 -15.91 6.59 -15.10
C VAL A 25 -15.54 6.87 -13.64
N LEU A 26 -14.34 6.52 -13.20
CA LEU A 26 -13.85 6.84 -11.85
C LEU A 26 -13.75 8.34 -11.59
N ALA A 27 -13.33 9.12 -12.59
CA ALA A 27 -13.27 10.57 -12.47
C ALA A 27 -14.68 11.17 -12.44
N ALA A 28 -15.59 10.68 -13.29
CA ALA A 28 -17.00 11.08 -13.29
C ALA A 28 -17.69 10.76 -11.95
N ALA A 29 -17.45 9.56 -11.40
CA ALA A 29 -17.95 9.17 -10.08
C ALA A 29 -17.49 10.14 -9.00
N ARG A 30 -16.21 10.52 -8.99
CA ARG A 30 -15.65 11.50 -8.03
C ARG A 30 -16.27 12.88 -8.18
N GLN A 31 -16.47 13.36 -9.41
CA GLN A 31 -17.10 14.66 -9.67
C GLN A 31 -18.55 14.71 -9.17
N LEU A 32 -19.30 13.63 -9.37
CA LEU A 32 -20.68 13.51 -8.89
C LEU A 32 -20.78 13.07 -7.42
N GLY A 33 -19.66 12.86 -6.74
CA GLY A 33 -19.61 12.39 -5.35
C GLY A 33 -20.16 10.96 -5.16
N VAL A 34 -20.12 10.11 -6.17
CA VAL A 34 -20.51 8.70 -6.10
C VAL A 34 -19.40 7.89 -5.43
N ASP A 35 -19.78 7.01 -4.52
CA ASP A 35 -18.86 6.17 -3.75
C ASP A 35 -18.33 5.01 -4.62
N LEU A 36 -17.28 5.27 -5.38
CA LEU A 36 -16.55 4.26 -6.15
C LEU A 36 -15.11 4.12 -5.62
N ASP A 37 -14.79 2.94 -5.08
CA ASP A 37 -13.50 2.67 -4.45
C ASP A 37 -12.33 2.64 -5.45
N SER A 38 -11.16 3.15 -5.04
CA SER A 38 -9.92 3.10 -5.82
C SER A 38 -8.70 3.22 -4.93
N VAL A 39 -8.03 2.08 -4.71
CA VAL A 39 -6.77 1.99 -3.95
C VAL A 39 -5.56 2.27 -4.84
N CYS A 40 -5.58 1.81 -6.09
CA CYS A 40 -4.41 1.92 -6.98
C CYS A 40 -4.27 3.28 -7.68
N GLY A 41 -5.20 4.22 -7.46
CA GLY A 41 -5.17 5.54 -8.11
C GLY A 41 -5.52 5.54 -9.60
N GLY A 42 -6.09 4.44 -10.13
CA GLY A 42 -6.50 4.32 -11.53
C GLY A 42 -5.58 3.50 -12.43
N ARG A 43 -4.59 2.79 -11.86
CA ARG A 43 -3.64 1.92 -12.59
C ARG A 43 -4.23 0.60 -13.09
N GLY A 44 -5.48 0.26 -12.77
CA GLY A 44 -6.12 -0.98 -13.23
C GLY A 44 -5.63 -2.27 -12.58
N ILE A 45 -4.91 -2.20 -11.43
CA ILE A 45 -4.32 -3.39 -10.77
C ILE A 45 -5.07 -3.88 -9.52
N CYS A 46 -6.00 -3.09 -8.95
CA CYS A 46 -6.63 -3.39 -7.66
C CYS A 46 -8.06 -3.91 -7.71
N SER A 47 -8.73 -3.84 -8.88
CA SER A 47 -10.13 -4.24 -9.12
C SER A 47 -11.20 -3.70 -8.17
N LYS A 48 -10.91 -2.67 -7.37
CA LYS A 48 -11.89 -2.06 -6.46
C LYS A 48 -12.90 -1.17 -7.19
N CYS A 49 -12.49 -0.55 -8.28
CA CYS A 49 -13.33 0.33 -9.10
C CYS A 49 -14.22 -0.41 -10.12
N GLN A 50 -14.70 -1.61 -9.82
CA GLN A 50 -15.58 -2.33 -10.75
C GLN A 50 -16.92 -1.61 -10.90
N VAL A 51 -17.43 -1.59 -12.12
CA VAL A 51 -18.73 -1.03 -12.48
C VAL A 51 -19.40 -1.91 -13.52
N THR A 52 -20.74 -1.88 -13.59
CA THR A 52 -21.52 -2.58 -14.59
C THR A 52 -22.26 -1.56 -15.46
N PRO A 53 -21.89 -1.37 -16.73
CA PRO A 53 -22.68 -0.54 -17.64
C PRO A 53 -24.04 -1.18 -17.92
N GLY A 54 -25.11 -0.41 -17.78
CA GLY A 54 -26.43 -0.79 -18.24
C GLY A 54 -26.62 -0.44 -19.71
N PHE A 55 -27.13 -1.37 -20.52
CA PHE A 55 -27.41 -1.15 -21.94
C PHE A 55 -28.92 -1.19 -22.22
N GLY A 56 -29.37 -0.43 -23.20
CA GLY A 56 -30.77 -0.40 -23.63
C GLY A 56 -31.55 0.82 -23.12
N ARG A 57 -32.88 0.73 -23.14
CA ARG A 57 -33.77 1.84 -22.77
C ARG A 57 -34.04 1.83 -21.28
N PHE A 58 -33.81 2.96 -20.61
CA PHE A 58 -34.10 3.17 -19.19
C PHE A 58 -35.20 4.23 -19.02
N PRO A 59 -36.50 3.86 -19.12
CA PRO A 59 -37.61 4.82 -19.05
C PRO A 59 -37.63 5.65 -17.77
N LYS A 60 -37.28 5.06 -16.62
CA LYS A 60 -37.19 5.74 -15.32
C LYS A 60 -36.18 6.90 -15.31
N HIS A 61 -35.20 6.83 -16.20
CA HIS A 61 -34.11 7.81 -16.30
C HIS A 61 -34.19 8.67 -17.56
N GLY A 62 -35.11 8.36 -18.48
CA GLY A 62 -35.27 9.09 -19.75
C GLY A 62 -34.12 8.89 -20.73
N VAL A 63 -33.29 7.85 -20.56
CA VAL A 63 -32.05 7.64 -21.34
C VAL A 63 -32.09 6.32 -22.09
N THR A 64 -31.56 6.31 -23.31
CA THR A 64 -31.27 5.08 -24.07
C THR A 64 -29.76 4.94 -24.19
N VAL A 65 -29.20 3.90 -23.57
CA VAL A 65 -27.77 3.67 -23.54
C VAL A 65 -27.37 2.78 -24.71
N ALA A 66 -26.54 3.33 -25.60
CA ALA A 66 -25.94 2.59 -26.70
C ALA A 66 -24.81 1.68 -26.22
N ARG A 67 -24.52 0.61 -26.97
CA ARG A 67 -23.37 -0.28 -26.66
C ARG A 67 -22.01 0.45 -26.69
N GLY A 68 -21.90 1.50 -27.51
CA GLY A 68 -20.71 2.36 -27.57
C GLY A 68 -20.70 3.52 -26.57
N ALA A 69 -21.52 3.51 -25.52
CA ALA A 69 -21.55 4.58 -24.52
C ALA A 69 -20.31 4.61 -23.60
N LEU A 70 -19.57 3.51 -23.53
CA LEU A 70 -18.23 3.44 -22.93
C LEU A 70 -17.19 3.10 -24.00
N SER A 71 -15.95 3.51 -23.77
CA SER A 71 -14.80 3.15 -24.62
C SER A 71 -14.67 1.65 -24.77
N GLU A 72 -14.07 1.17 -25.85
CA GLU A 72 -13.80 -0.25 -26.05
C GLU A 72 -13.02 -0.91 -24.89
N TRP A 73 -13.10 -2.24 -24.82
CA TRP A 73 -12.35 -3.03 -23.85
C TRP A 73 -10.85 -2.88 -24.09
N ASN A 74 -10.10 -2.55 -23.04
CA ASN A 74 -8.67 -2.24 -23.19
C ASN A 74 -7.74 -3.37 -22.72
N ALA A 75 -6.45 -3.27 -23.09
CA ALA A 75 -5.45 -4.28 -22.74
C ALA A 75 -5.24 -4.45 -21.22
N VAL A 76 -5.49 -3.41 -20.43
CA VAL A 76 -5.35 -3.46 -18.96
C VAL A 76 -6.49 -4.26 -18.33
N GLU A 77 -7.71 -4.04 -18.80
CA GLU A 77 -8.88 -4.82 -18.42
C GLU A 77 -8.73 -6.28 -18.85
N ALA A 78 -8.28 -6.54 -20.09
CA ALA A 78 -8.04 -7.89 -20.59
C ALA A 78 -6.98 -8.64 -19.76
N ARG A 79 -5.84 -8.00 -19.47
CA ARG A 79 -4.79 -8.59 -18.64
C ARG A 79 -5.26 -8.91 -17.22
N TYR A 80 -6.13 -8.06 -16.65
CA TYR A 80 -6.65 -8.32 -15.32
C TYR A 80 -7.65 -9.49 -15.34
N ASP A 81 -8.57 -9.49 -16.31
CA ASP A 81 -9.57 -10.54 -16.49
C ASP A 81 -8.92 -11.93 -16.65
N GLU A 82 -7.90 -12.03 -17.51
CA GLU A 82 -7.12 -13.26 -17.71
C GLU A 82 -6.49 -13.78 -16.40
N LYS A 83 -5.96 -12.87 -15.55
CA LYS A 83 -5.21 -13.27 -14.36
C LYS A 83 -6.05 -13.52 -13.12
N ARG A 84 -7.17 -12.82 -12.97
CA ARG A 84 -7.95 -12.80 -11.72
C ARG A 84 -9.46 -12.93 -11.93
N GLY A 85 -9.95 -12.79 -13.16
CA GLY A 85 -11.36 -12.83 -13.52
C GLY A 85 -12.13 -11.56 -13.12
N LEU A 86 -12.85 -10.97 -14.08
CA LEU A 86 -13.99 -10.11 -13.84
C LEU A 86 -15.27 -10.93 -13.97
N LYS A 87 -16.30 -10.55 -13.21
CA LYS A 87 -17.64 -11.09 -13.47
C LYS A 87 -18.14 -10.56 -14.81
N GLU A 88 -18.95 -11.36 -15.48
CA GLU A 88 -19.52 -11.03 -16.78
C GLU A 88 -20.18 -9.64 -16.79
N GLY A 89 -19.89 -8.87 -17.83
CA GLY A 89 -20.40 -7.51 -18.02
C GLY A 89 -19.77 -6.43 -17.11
N ARG A 90 -18.88 -6.78 -16.18
CA ARG A 90 -18.19 -5.79 -15.34
C ARG A 90 -16.98 -5.20 -16.04
N ARG A 91 -16.71 -3.94 -15.71
CA ARG A 91 -15.59 -3.16 -16.23
C ARG A 91 -14.83 -2.45 -15.14
N LEU A 92 -13.60 -2.06 -15.43
CA LEU A 92 -12.82 -1.22 -14.52
C LEU A 92 -13.16 0.24 -14.77
N GLY A 93 -13.89 0.87 -13.86
CA GLY A 93 -14.30 2.27 -13.98
C GLY A 93 -13.12 3.26 -14.08
N CYS A 94 -11.92 2.88 -13.63
CA CYS A 94 -10.73 3.71 -13.85
C CYS A 94 -10.19 3.69 -15.29
N GLN A 95 -10.56 2.70 -16.09
CA GLN A 95 -10.08 2.48 -17.44
C GLN A 95 -11.17 2.76 -18.49
N ALA A 96 -12.42 2.41 -18.18
CA ALA A 96 -13.57 2.72 -19.02
C ALA A 96 -13.80 4.24 -19.08
N ARG A 97 -13.87 4.79 -20.30
CA ARG A 97 -14.13 6.21 -20.56
C ARG A 97 -15.54 6.39 -21.10
N ILE A 98 -16.20 7.47 -20.70
CA ILE A 98 -17.55 7.80 -21.15
C ILE A 98 -17.49 8.34 -22.58
N GLN A 99 -18.29 7.78 -23.49
CA GLN A 99 -18.37 8.18 -24.90
C GLN A 99 -19.76 8.68 -25.29
N GLY A 100 -20.77 8.40 -24.48
CA GLY A 100 -22.16 8.83 -24.66
C GLY A 100 -22.96 8.60 -23.39
N ASP A 101 -24.26 8.89 -23.45
CA ASP A 101 -25.16 8.77 -22.30
C ASP A 101 -25.17 7.34 -21.77
N VAL A 102 -24.97 7.20 -20.46
CA VAL A 102 -24.72 5.90 -19.83
C VAL A 102 -25.32 5.82 -18.45
N VAL A 103 -25.91 4.66 -18.15
CA VAL A 103 -26.33 4.26 -16.82
C VAL A 103 -25.30 3.26 -16.30
N ILE A 104 -24.74 3.53 -15.13
CA ILE A 104 -23.64 2.77 -14.53
C ILE A 104 -24.08 2.25 -13.17
N ASP A 105 -24.11 0.94 -13.02
CA ASP A 105 -24.35 0.30 -11.75
C ASP A 105 -23.05 0.07 -10.99
N VAL A 106 -22.99 0.51 -9.73
CA VAL A 106 -21.85 0.33 -8.84
C VAL A 106 -22.16 -0.84 -7.92
N PRO A 107 -21.48 -1.99 -8.04
CA PRO A 107 -21.75 -3.15 -7.21
C PRO A 107 -21.33 -2.90 -5.74
N PRO A 108 -21.98 -3.54 -4.74
CA PRO A 108 -21.70 -3.32 -3.32
C PRO A 108 -20.23 -3.49 -2.92
N GLY A 109 -19.52 -4.45 -3.53
CA GLY A 109 -18.08 -4.68 -3.27
C GLY A 109 -17.14 -3.59 -3.77
N SER A 110 -17.66 -2.64 -4.56
CA SER A 110 -16.96 -1.47 -5.08
C SER A 110 -17.42 -0.16 -4.45
N GLN A 111 -18.45 -0.22 -3.60
CA GLN A 111 -18.95 0.91 -2.83
C GLN A 111 -18.10 1.08 -1.57
N VAL A 112 -17.79 2.34 -1.23
CA VAL A 112 -16.99 2.68 -0.05
C VAL A 112 -17.86 2.68 1.22
N HIS A 113 -18.91 1.83 1.30
CA HIS A 113 -19.88 1.76 2.43
C HIS A 113 -19.28 1.20 3.74
N ARG A 114 -18.16 1.76 4.13
CA ARG A 114 -17.63 1.70 5.48
C ARG A 114 -17.53 3.15 5.92
N GLN A 115 -18.16 3.50 7.04
CA GLN A 115 -17.79 4.71 7.77
C GLN A 115 -16.31 4.59 8.15
N VAL A 116 -15.44 5.04 7.26
CA VAL A 116 -14.06 5.31 7.60
C VAL A 116 -14.11 6.71 8.20
N VAL A 117 -13.95 6.80 9.51
CA VAL A 117 -13.65 8.07 10.17
C VAL A 117 -12.32 8.56 9.58
N ARG A 118 -12.39 9.25 8.44
CA ARG A 118 -11.30 10.07 7.93
C ARG A 118 -11.31 11.35 8.76
N LYS A 119 -10.93 11.23 10.04
CA LYS A 119 -10.25 12.36 10.68
C LYS A 119 -9.09 12.64 9.73
N ALA A 120 -9.10 13.81 9.09
CA ALA A 120 -7.94 14.26 8.35
C ALA A 120 -6.79 14.13 9.34
N ALA A 121 -5.92 13.14 9.13
CA ALA A 121 -4.69 13.04 9.87
C ALA A 121 -3.95 14.29 9.44
N THR A 122 -4.09 15.35 10.23
CA THR A 122 -3.28 16.56 10.12
C THR A 122 -1.88 16.06 9.89
N ARG A 123 -1.26 16.49 8.79
CA ARG A 123 0.07 16.06 8.31
C ARG A 123 1.12 16.37 9.39
N ARG A 124 1.09 15.62 10.49
CA ARG A 124 2.10 15.67 11.54
C ARG A 124 3.28 14.95 10.94
N GLN A 125 4.41 15.64 10.87
CA GLN A 125 5.69 14.99 10.63
C GLN A 125 5.91 14.07 11.84
N ILE A 126 5.68 12.77 11.65
CA ILE A 126 6.00 11.74 12.63
C ILE A 126 7.38 11.25 12.27
N THR A 127 8.38 11.61 13.07
CA THR A 127 9.72 11.01 12.96
C THR A 127 9.64 9.60 13.51
N MET A 128 10.00 8.61 12.68
CA MET A 128 10.06 7.22 13.11
C MET A 128 11.26 7.04 14.03
N ASP A 129 10.99 6.92 15.33
CA ASP A 129 11.99 6.59 16.34
C ASP A 129 11.54 5.34 17.11
N PRO A 130 11.66 4.14 16.50
CA PRO A 130 11.24 2.90 17.13
C PRO A 130 12.19 2.54 18.29
N ALA A 131 11.63 2.04 19.39
CA ALA A 131 12.40 1.60 20.55
C ALA A 131 13.38 0.46 20.22
N THR A 132 13.02 -0.41 19.27
CA THR A 132 13.90 -1.49 18.78
C THR A 132 14.43 -1.13 17.40
N GLN A 133 15.75 -1.21 17.24
CA GLN A 133 16.45 -0.88 16.01
C GLN A 133 17.42 -2.01 15.66
N LEU A 134 17.49 -2.35 14.38
CA LEU A 134 18.47 -3.30 13.85
C LEU A 134 19.75 -2.54 13.50
N ARG A 135 20.87 -3.00 14.05
CA ARG A 135 22.19 -2.37 13.92
C ARG A 135 23.16 -3.37 13.31
N TYR A 136 23.54 -3.12 12.07
CA TYR A 136 24.59 -3.86 11.39
C TYR A 136 25.95 -3.41 11.91
N VAL A 137 26.84 -4.34 12.25
CA VAL A 137 28.20 -4.06 12.69
C VAL A 137 29.18 -5.11 12.16
N GLU A 138 30.39 -4.64 11.86
CA GLU A 138 31.52 -5.51 11.57
C GLU A 138 32.38 -5.64 12.83
N VAL A 139 32.50 -6.86 13.33
CA VAL A 139 33.24 -7.18 14.55
C VAL A 139 34.65 -7.62 14.16
N ARG A 140 35.67 -7.11 14.86
CA ARG A 140 37.06 -7.54 14.60
C ARG A 140 37.19 -9.03 14.90
N GLU A 141 37.92 -9.76 14.06
CA GLU A 141 38.26 -11.18 14.25
C GLU A 141 39.04 -11.43 15.56
N PRO A 142 38.99 -12.66 16.12
CA PRO A 142 39.68 -12.96 17.37
C PRO A 142 41.19 -12.96 17.14
N ASP A 143 41.92 -12.31 18.03
CA ASP A 143 43.37 -12.11 17.92
C ASP A 143 44.05 -12.63 19.20
N MET A 144 45.13 -13.40 19.04
CA MET A 144 45.91 -13.91 20.17
C MET A 144 46.61 -12.79 20.96
N HIS A 145 46.93 -11.68 20.31
CA HIS A 145 47.59 -10.54 20.96
C HIS A 145 46.60 -9.66 21.73
N GLU A 146 45.30 -9.73 21.40
CA GLU A 146 44.22 -9.01 22.07
C GLU A 146 43.08 -9.98 22.45
N PRO A 147 43.25 -10.77 23.54
CA PRO A 147 42.31 -11.81 23.93
C PRO A 147 41.03 -11.23 24.57
N LYS A 148 40.15 -10.65 23.74
CA LYS A 148 38.85 -10.11 24.14
C LYS A 148 37.73 -11.09 23.83
N GLY A 149 36.74 -11.16 24.73
CA GLY A 149 35.55 -11.99 24.53
C GLY A 149 34.64 -11.48 23.41
N ASP A 150 33.82 -12.36 22.83
CA ASP A 150 32.90 -12.06 21.73
C ASP A 150 31.96 -10.89 22.06
N LEU A 151 31.41 -10.86 23.29
CA LEU A 151 30.54 -9.77 23.73
C LEU A 151 31.28 -8.44 23.82
N GLN A 152 32.53 -8.44 24.31
CA GLN A 152 33.34 -7.22 24.41
C GLN A 152 33.64 -6.66 23.02
N ARG A 153 34.03 -7.53 22.08
CA ARG A 153 34.29 -7.15 20.69
C ARG A 153 33.03 -6.60 20.01
N LEU A 154 31.87 -7.21 20.27
CA LEU A 154 30.59 -6.70 19.77
C LEU A 154 30.25 -5.32 20.36
N CYS A 155 30.40 -5.15 21.67
CA CYS A 155 30.16 -3.86 22.34
C CYS A 155 31.09 -2.75 21.82
N GLU A 156 32.34 -3.07 21.50
CA GLU A 156 33.28 -2.12 20.88
C GLU A 156 32.81 -1.70 19.48
N ALA A 157 32.33 -2.65 18.66
CA ALA A 157 31.78 -2.35 17.33
C ALA A 157 30.49 -1.51 17.42
N LEU A 158 29.56 -1.87 18.32
CA LEU A 158 28.32 -1.10 18.55
C LEU A 158 28.60 0.32 19.05
N ARG A 159 29.62 0.50 19.90
CA ARG A 159 30.03 1.82 20.36
C ARG A 159 30.66 2.65 19.25
N ARG A 160 31.53 2.04 18.43
CA ARG A 160 32.22 2.70 17.33
C ARG A 160 31.26 3.17 16.24
N ASP A 161 30.32 2.32 15.84
CA ASP A 161 29.50 2.55 14.64
C ASP A 161 28.16 3.24 14.96
N TRP A 162 27.64 3.05 16.19
CA TRP A 162 26.29 3.49 16.56
C TRP A 162 26.21 4.28 17.87
N ASP A 163 27.35 4.59 18.52
CA ASP A 163 27.43 5.24 19.83
C ASP A 163 26.63 4.52 20.94
N ILE A 164 26.47 3.19 20.80
CA ILE A 164 25.75 2.37 21.77
C ILE A 164 26.75 1.91 22.84
N SER A 165 26.71 2.57 24.00
CA SER A 165 27.60 2.27 25.11
C SER A 165 26.95 1.36 26.15
N ARG A 166 27.72 0.37 26.62
CA ARG A 166 27.35 -0.56 27.72
C ARG A 166 25.97 -1.21 27.56
N PRO A 167 25.69 -1.89 26.43
CA PRO A 167 24.43 -2.58 26.31
C PRO A 167 24.39 -3.81 27.24
N GLU A 168 23.20 -4.14 27.74
CA GLU A 168 22.93 -5.35 28.51
C GLU A 168 22.64 -6.51 27.57
N ALA A 169 23.17 -7.68 27.87
CA ALA A 169 22.94 -8.91 27.12
C ALA A 169 22.42 -10.00 28.05
N SER A 170 21.32 -10.64 27.67
CA SER A 170 20.78 -11.78 28.42
C SER A 170 21.64 -13.04 28.18
N PRO A 171 21.62 -14.04 29.08
CA PRO A 171 22.30 -15.32 28.84
C PRO A 171 21.85 -16.01 27.53
N ALA A 172 20.57 -15.87 27.15
CA ALA A 172 20.06 -16.40 25.90
C ALA A 172 20.71 -15.75 24.67
N PHE A 173 20.94 -14.43 24.71
CA PHE A 173 21.68 -13.72 23.67
C PHE A 173 23.14 -14.19 23.59
N LEU A 174 23.79 -14.42 24.74
CA LEU A 174 25.17 -14.91 24.76
C LEU A 174 25.31 -16.31 24.13
N ALA A 175 24.28 -17.14 24.25
CA ALA A 175 24.27 -18.46 23.62
C ALA A 175 24.19 -18.40 22.08
N SER A 176 23.53 -17.39 21.50
CA SER A 176 23.43 -17.20 20.05
C SER A 176 24.56 -16.37 19.43
N LEU A 177 25.31 -15.62 20.27
CA LEU A 177 26.34 -14.67 19.83
C LEU A 177 27.45 -15.31 19.00
N GLN A 178 28.13 -16.34 19.53
CA GLN A 178 29.27 -16.93 18.85
C GLN A 178 28.91 -17.63 17.54
N PRO A 179 27.84 -18.45 17.46
CA PRO A 179 27.38 -19.02 16.19
C PRO A 179 27.10 -17.94 15.15
N ALA A 180 26.34 -16.89 15.51
CA ALA A 180 26.00 -15.82 14.56
C ALA A 180 27.22 -15.05 14.05
N LEU A 181 28.21 -14.78 14.92
CA LEU A 181 29.47 -14.14 14.51
C LEU A 181 30.27 -15.00 13.53
N ARG A 182 30.36 -16.30 13.76
CA ARG A 182 31.12 -17.22 12.90
C ARG A 182 30.42 -17.42 11.55
N ASP A 183 29.11 -17.66 11.56
CA ASP A 183 28.32 -17.88 10.35
C ASP A 183 28.28 -16.64 9.46
N GLY A 184 28.28 -15.45 10.08
CA GLY A 184 28.28 -14.16 9.38
C GLY A 184 29.66 -13.69 8.90
N GLY A 185 30.73 -14.46 9.11
CA GLY A 185 32.09 -14.00 8.82
C GLY A 185 32.43 -12.70 9.55
N TRP A 186 32.06 -12.62 10.82
CA TRP A 186 32.21 -11.47 11.73
C TRP A 186 31.40 -10.23 11.35
N LYS A 187 30.39 -10.40 10.48
CA LYS A 187 29.40 -9.38 10.11
C LYS A 187 28.05 -9.81 10.66
N VAL A 188 27.44 -8.96 11.48
CA VAL A 188 26.20 -9.31 12.17
C VAL A 188 25.25 -8.12 12.27
N THR A 189 23.97 -8.44 12.31
CA THR A 189 22.89 -7.50 12.59
C THR A 189 22.34 -7.79 13.98
N VAL A 190 22.33 -6.78 14.85
CA VAL A 190 21.88 -6.90 16.24
C VAL A 190 20.59 -6.11 16.44
N ALA A 191 19.58 -6.75 17.04
CA ALA A 191 18.41 -6.05 17.53
C ALA A 191 18.72 -5.39 18.87
N VAL A 192 18.77 -4.06 18.87
CA VAL A 192 19.00 -3.27 20.08
C VAL A 192 17.70 -2.58 20.47
N TRP A 193 17.26 -2.80 21.71
CA TRP A 193 16.16 -2.09 22.31
C TRP A 193 16.65 -0.97 23.22
N ARG A 194 16.04 0.20 23.13
CA ARG A 194 16.31 1.34 24.01
C ARG A 194 15.00 1.85 24.58
N ASP A 195 14.94 1.94 25.90
CA ASP A 195 13.80 2.56 26.56
C ASP A 195 13.83 4.08 26.40
N HIS A 196 12.65 4.67 26.21
CA HIS A 196 12.45 6.13 26.22
C HIS A 196 12.75 6.78 27.58
N ARG A 197 12.87 5.98 28.66
CA ARG A 197 13.17 6.45 30.02
C ARG A 197 14.66 6.49 30.35
N GLY A 198 15.53 6.23 29.37
CA GLY A 198 16.98 6.33 29.55
C GLY A 198 17.64 5.13 30.22
N GLY A 199 17.00 3.95 30.18
CA GLY A 199 17.63 2.69 30.60
C GLY A 199 18.80 2.30 29.70
N ALA A 200 19.63 1.35 30.17
CA ALA A 200 20.70 0.79 29.36
C ALA A 200 20.13 0.12 28.09
N PRO A 201 20.78 0.26 26.92
CA PRO A 201 20.37 -0.46 25.71
C PRO A 201 20.41 -1.97 25.97
N VAL A 202 19.44 -2.73 25.45
CA VAL A 202 19.39 -4.18 25.63
C VAL A 202 19.57 -4.87 24.28
N LEU A 203 20.49 -5.83 24.21
CA LEU A 203 20.66 -6.69 23.05
C LEU A 203 19.61 -7.81 23.12
N LEU A 204 18.68 -7.78 22.17
CA LEU A 204 17.58 -8.73 22.14
C LEU A 204 17.94 -9.99 21.36
N ASP A 205 18.50 -9.83 20.17
CA ASP A 205 18.79 -10.94 19.26
C ASP A 205 19.87 -10.55 18.24
N ILE A 206 20.46 -11.54 17.57
CA ILE A 206 21.58 -11.40 16.66
C ILE A 206 21.47 -12.37 15.49
N TRP A 207 21.75 -11.87 14.28
CA TRP A 207 21.76 -12.66 13.05
C TRP A 207 23.06 -12.45 12.27
N PRO A 208 23.54 -13.49 11.55
CA PRO A 208 24.64 -13.34 10.60
C PRO A 208 24.23 -12.47 9.40
N GLY A 209 25.15 -11.62 8.94
CA GLY A 209 24.95 -10.67 7.83
C GLY A 209 24.34 -9.34 8.25
#